data_AF-A0A950KSK6-F1
#
_entry.id   AF-A0A950KSK6-F1
#
_cell.length_a   1.000
_cell.length_b   1.000
_cell.length_c   1.000
_cell.angle_alpha   90.00
_cell.angle_beta   90.00
_cell.angle_gamma   90.00
#
_symmetry.space_group_name_H-M   'P 1'
#
loop_
_entity.id
_entity.type
_entity.pdbx_description
1 polymer ?
#
loop_
_entity_poly.entity_id
_entity_poly.type
_entity_poly.pdbx_seq_one_letter_code
_entity_poly.pdbx_strand_id
1 'polypeptide(L)'
;ITQQLGRGSWMLAFQSRGGSPRDPWLEPDVKDVLRRFPGSQVVFVPLGFLCDHVEVLYDLDIEAAKIAREAGVTMVRAATVGEHPKFIEMIAKIAGQYMSPVSSRIA
;
A
#
# COMPACT_ATOMS: atom_id res chain seq x y z
N ILE A 1 7.23 4.51 8.13
CA ILE A 1 6.21 5.58 8.00
C ILE A 1 5.70 6.04 9.35
N THR A 2 5.04 5.18 10.13
CA THR A 2 4.37 5.55 11.40
C THR A 2 5.34 6.13 12.44
N GLN A 3 6.53 5.52 12.61
CA GLN A 3 7.59 6.06 13.46
C GLN A 3 8.06 7.46 13.05
N GLN A 4 8.25 7.71 11.75
CA GLN A 4 8.67 9.03 11.23
C GLN A 4 7.59 10.10 11.42
N LEU A 5 6.31 9.71 11.42
CA LEU A 5 5.17 10.60 11.66
C LEU A 5 4.81 10.73 13.15
N GLY A 6 5.50 10.04 14.05
CA GLY A 6 5.15 10.00 15.48
C GLY A 6 3.76 9.43 15.75
N ARG A 7 3.25 8.53 14.89
CA ARG A 7 1.91 7.93 15.02
C ARG A 7 2.01 6.49 15.52
N GLY A 8 1.31 6.19 16.62
CA GLY A 8 1.34 4.85 17.23
C GLY A 8 0.19 3.92 16.83
N SER A 9 -0.93 4.47 16.33
CA SER A 9 -2.10 3.68 15.94
C SER A 9 -2.08 3.40 14.45
N TRP A 10 -1.84 2.14 14.08
CA TRP A 10 -1.88 1.66 12.70
C TRP A 10 -2.25 0.17 12.67
N MET A 11 -2.70 -0.30 11.51
CA MET A 11 -2.93 -1.71 11.26
C MET A 11 -2.54 -2.04 9.81
N LEU A 12 -2.06 -3.26 9.59
CA LEU A 12 -1.86 -3.82 8.26
C LEU A 12 -3.14 -4.54 7.83
N ALA A 13 -3.58 -4.30 6.59
CA ALA A 13 -4.73 -4.94 5.97
C ALA A 13 -4.39 -5.31 4.53
N PHE A 14 -5.16 -6.26 3.97
CA PHE A 14 -5.01 -6.77 2.62
C PHE A 14 -6.21 -6.36 1.77
N GLN A 15 -6.04 -6.39 0.44
CA GLN A 15 -7.04 -5.98 -0.54
C GLN A 15 -6.97 -6.88 -1.77
N SER A 16 -7.87 -6.66 -2.73
CA SER A 16 -7.85 -7.34 -4.04
C SER A 16 -7.99 -8.87 -3.94
N ARG A 17 -8.73 -9.36 -2.94
CA ARG A 17 -9.11 -10.77 -2.85
C ARG A 17 -9.91 -11.18 -4.10
N GLY A 18 -9.34 -12.07 -4.89
CA GLY A 18 -9.95 -12.62 -6.10
C GLY A 18 -10.40 -14.07 -5.97
N GLY A 19 -11.02 -14.60 -7.03
CA GLY A 19 -11.35 -16.03 -7.13
C GLY A 19 -12.50 -16.48 -6.20
N SER A 20 -12.49 -17.76 -5.84
CA SER A 20 -13.55 -18.33 -4.99
C SER A 20 -13.45 -17.77 -3.57
N PRO A 21 -14.57 -17.36 -2.94
CA PRO A 21 -14.59 -16.97 -1.52
C PRO A 21 -14.16 -18.08 -0.56
N ARG A 22 -14.10 -19.34 -1.02
CA ARG A 22 -13.67 -20.49 -0.22
C ARG A 22 -12.16 -20.66 -0.19
N ASP A 23 -11.45 -20.07 -1.14
CA ASP A 23 -9.99 -20.13 -1.16
C ASP A 23 -9.46 -19.22 -0.05
N PRO A 24 -8.47 -19.66 0.75
CA PRO A 24 -7.91 -18.85 1.81
C PRO A 24 -7.06 -17.71 1.24
N TRP A 25 -7.25 -16.50 1.76
CA TRP A 25 -6.47 -15.31 1.45
C TRP A 25 -5.83 -14.74 2.71
N LEU A 26 -4.91 -13.80 2.53
CA LEU A 26 -4.34 -13.03 3.64
C LEU A 26 -5.40 -12.11 4.24
N GLU A 27 -5.36 -11.98 5.57
CA GLU A 27 -6.35 -11.26 6.37
C GLU A 27 -5.65 -10.31 7.36
N PRO A 28 -6.29 -9.21 7.78
CA PRO A 28 -7.69 -8.86 7.49
C PRO A 28 -7.88 -8.12 6.16
N ASP A 29 -9.03 -8.34 5.50
CA ASP A 29 -9.47 -7.50 4.37
C ASP A 29 -9.72 -6.04 4.80
N VAL A 30 -9.30 -5.08 3.97
CA VAL A 30 -9.43 -3.65 4.21
C VAL A 30 -10.88 -3.21 4.46
N LYS A 31 -11.85 -3.79 3.77
CA LYS A 31 -13.27 -3.45 3.92
C LYS A 31 -13.77 -3.86 5.30
N ASP A 32 -13.30 -4.99 5.82
CA ASP A 32 -13.65 -5.47 7.16
C ASP A 32 -12.97 -4.68 8.26
N VAL A 33 -11.74 -4.22 8.01
CA VAL A 33 -11.05 -3.28 8.89
C VAL A 33 -11.84 -1.98 9.05
N LEU A 34 -12.25 -1.36 7.94
CA LEU A 34 -12.95 -0.07 7.97
C LEU A 34 -14.24 -0.13 8.81
N ARG A 35 -14.98 -1.23 8.72
CA ARG A 35 -16.22 -1.43 9.49
C ARG A 35 -16.02 -1.47 11.00
N ARG A 36 -14.81 -1.77 11.49
CA ARG A 36 -14.52 -1.89 12.93
C ARG A 36 -14.25 -0.56 13.62
N PHE A 37 -14.10 0.55 12.87
CA PHE A 37 -13.65 1.84 13.42
C PHE A 37 -14.59 3.01 13.09
N PRO A 38 -15.91 2.90 13.34
CA PRO A 38 -16.85 3.97 13.04
C PRO A 38 -16.45 5.30 13.72
N GLY A 39 -16.66 6.42 13.02
CA GLY A 39 -16.30 7.76 13.51
C GLY A 39 -14.79 8.09 13.46
N SER A 40 -13.95 7.17 12.99
CA SER A 40 -12.51 7.40 12.90
C SER A 40 -12.11 8.16 11.63
N GLN A 41 -10.90 8.73 11.67
CA GLN A 41 -10.23 9.31 10.52
C GLN A 41 -9.00 8.46 10.17
N VAL A 42 -8.92 7.98 8.93
CA VAL A 42 -7.91 7.01 8.49
C VAL A 42 -7.17 7.54 7.27
N VAL A 43 -5.85 7.40 7.30
CA VAL A 43 -4.99 7.53 6.12
C VAL A 43 -4.63 6.14 5.64
N PHE A 44 -5.11 5.78 4.45
CA PHE A 44 -4.75 4.53 3.80
C PHE A 44 -3.43 4.70 3.05
N VAL A 45 -2.50 3.77 3.23
CA VAL A 45 -1.18 3.80 2.57
C VAL A 45 -1.02 2.54 1.70
N PRO A 46 -1.06 2.66 0.36
CA PRO A 46 -0.99 1.51 -0.55
C PRO A 46 0.45 0.99 -0.69
N LEU A 47 0.98 0.36 0.37
CA LEU A 47 2.39 -0.09 0.44
C LEU A 47 2.77 -1.17 -0.57
N GLY A 48 1.80 -1.94 -1.07
CA GLY A 48 2.05 -3.06 -1.98
C GLY A 48 2.35 -2.65 -3.42
N PHE A 49 2.19 -1.38 -3.77
CA PHE A 49 2.22 -0.92 -5.16
C PHE A 49 2.99 0.38 -5.34
N LEU A 50 3.66 0.49 -6.50
CA LEU A 50 4.49 1.64 -6.83
C LEU A 50 3.73 2.72 -7.61
N CYS A 51 2.69 2.35 -8.35
CA CYS A 51 1.91 3.25 -9.20
C CYS A 51 0.40 3.02 -9.01
N ASP A 52 -0.39 4.02 -9.39
CA ASP A 52 -1.83 3.89 -9.45
C ASP A 52 -2.22 3.02 -10.66
N HIS A 53 -3.04 2.01 -10.40
CA HIS A 53 -3.60 1.05 -11.36
C HIS A 53 -4.93 0.53 -10.78
N VAL A 54 -5.58 -0.45 -11.41
CA VAL A 54 -6.98 -0.77 -11.07
C VAL A 54 -7.15 -1.22 -9.62
N GLU A 55 -6.23 -2.01 -9.10
CA GLU A 55 -6.22 -2.51 -7.72
C GLU A 55 -6.00 -1.38 -6.69
N VAL A 56 -5.50 -0.21 -7.11
CA VAL A 56 -5.39 0.97 -6.24
C VAL A 56 -6.60 1.87 -6.42
N LEU A 57 -6.86 2.32 -7.64
CA LEU A 57 -7.90 3.32 -7.93
C LEU A 57 -9.31 2.76 -7.72
N TYR A 58 -9.56 1.51 -8.11
CA TYR A 58 -10.88 0.91 -7.97
C TYR A 58 -11.08 0.35 -6.55
N ASP A 59 -10.22 -0.56 -6.12
CA ASP A 59 -10.44 -1.24 -4.83
C ASP A 59 -10.38 -0.27 -3.65
N LEU A 60 -9.55 0.78 -3.71
CA LEU A 60 -9.41 1.73 -2.60
C LEU A 60 -10.28 2.97 -2.76
N ASP A 61 -10.19 3.66 -3.89
CA ASP A 61 -10.87 4.95 -4.04
C ASP A 61 -12.36 4.79 -4.39
N ILE A 62 -12.79 3.60 -4.81
CA ILE A 62 -14.20 3.29 -5.09
C ILE A 62 -14.74 2.30 -4.05
N GLU A 63 -14.24 1.07 -3.97
CA GLU A 63 -14.83 0.06 -3.09
C GLU A 63 -14.61 0.36 -1.61
N ALA A 64 -13.34 0.49 -1.17
CA ALA A 64 -13.04 0.76 0.23
C ALA A 64 -13.57 2.13 0.66
N ALA A 65 -13.49 3.15 -0.18
CA ALA A 65 -14.07 4.46 0.08
C ALA A 65 -15.60 4.40 0.26
N LYS A 66 -16.30 3.55 -0.50
CA LYS A 66 -17.73 3.31 -0.29
C LYS A 66 -17.99 2.70 1.09
N ILE A 67 -17.26 1.65 1.45
CA ILE A 67 -17.39 1.01 2.77
C ILE A 67 -17.04 1.97 3.91
N ALA A 68 -16.02 2.80 3.75
CA ALA A 68 -15.65 3.83 4.72
C ALA A 68 -16.81 4.81 4.96
N ARG A 69 -17.43 5.33 3.89
CA ARG A 69 -18.60 6.21 4.00
C ARG A 69 -19.77 5.53 4.72
N GLU A 70 -20.09 4.29 4.36
CA GLU A 70 -21.15 3.51 5.00
C GLU A 70 -20.88 3.23 6.49
N ALA A 71 -19.60 3.03 6.86
CA ALA A 71 -19.18 2.83 8.24
C ALA A 71 -18.99 4.14 9.04
N GLY A 72 -19.20 5.31 8.43
CA GLY A 72 -18.94 6.61 9.08
C GLY A 72 -17.46 6.90 9.33
N VAL A 73 -16.56 6.34 8.51
CA VAL A 73 -15.12 6.56 8.56
C VAL A 73 -14.72 7.63 7.54
N THR A 74 -13.99 8.65 7.97
CA THR A 74 -13.35 9.58 7.04
C THR A 74 -12.04 8.96 6.57
N MET A 75 -11.96 8.59 5.28
CA MET A 75 -10.79 7.94 4.70
C MET A 75 -10.16 8.86 3.64
N VAL A 76 -8.83 8.98 3.70
CA VAL A 76 -8.01 9.52 2.61
C VAL A 76 -6.94 8.51 2.22
N ARG A 77 -6.60 8.41 0.94
CA ARG A 77 -5.51 7.56 0.47
C ARG A 77 -4.26 8.41 0.22
N ALA A 78 -3.12 7.98 0.75
CA ALA A 78 -1.83 8.53 0.35
C ALA A 78 -1.53 8.09 -1.10
N ALA A 79 -0.99 9.01 -1.91
CA ALA A 79 -0.58 8.69 -3.27
C ALA A 79 0.44 7.54 -3.28
N THR A 80 0.39 6.72 -4.33
CA THR A 80 1.50 5.82 -4.64
C THR A 80 2.76 6.62 -4.94
N VAL A 81 3.93 5.96 -4.91
CA VAL A 81 5.20 6.68 -5.06
C VAL A 81 5.40 7.24 -6.48
N GLY A 82 4.84 6.59 -7.49
CA GLY A 82 4.89 6.99 -8.89
C GLY A 82 6.30 7.34 -9.33
N GLU A 83 6.44 8.51 -9.94
CA GLU A 83 7.70 9.06 -10.47
C GLU A 83 8.44 9.97 -9.50
N HIS A 84 8.18 9.87 -8.19
CA HIS A 84 8.78 10.75 -7.20
C HIS A 84 10.33 10.73 -7.30
N PRO A 85 11.02 11.88 -7.47
CA PRO A 85 12.46 11.91 -7.75
C PRO A 85 13.32 11.13 -6.77
N LYS A 86 13.02 11.22 -5.47
CA LYS A 86 13.73 10.45 -4.42
C LYS A 86 13.57 8.94 -4.54
N PHE A 87 12.44 8.46 -5.08
CA PHE A 87 12.23 7.03 -5.31
C PHE A 87 13.08 6.56 -6.49
N ILE A 88 13.09 7.32 -7.59
CA ILE A 88 13.94 7.04 -8.76
C ILE A 88 15.42 7.04 -8.35
N GLU A 89 15.86 8.03 -7.58
CA GLU A 89 17.23 8.10 -7.04
C GLU A 89 17.57 6.86 -6.19
N MET A 90 16.65 6.44 -5.32
CA MET A 90 16.83 5.28 -4.48
C MET A 90 16.93 3.98 -5.30
N ILE A 91 16.09 3.79 -6.31
CA ILE A 91 16.18 2.64 -7.23
C ILE A 91 17.51 2.66 -8.00
N ALA A 92 17.91 3.80 -8.54
CA ALA A 92 19.19 3.95 -9.25
C ALA A 92 20.39 3.61 -8.34
N LYS A 93 20.35 4.07 -7.09
CA LYS A 93 21.38 3.75 -6.09
C LYS A 93 21.44 2.25 -5.79
N ILE A 94 20.29 1.60 -5.60
CA ILE A 94 20.22 0.15 -5.36
C ILE A 94 20.76 -0.59 -6.57
N ALA A 95 20.31 -0.27 -7.78
CA ALA A 95 20.80 -0.89 -9.01
C ALA A 95 22.32 -0.75 -9.15
N GLY A 96 22.87 0.45 -8.89
CA GLY A 96 24.31 0.70 -8.92
C GLY A 96 25.12 -0.18 -7.98
N GLN A 97 24.58 -0.58 -6.82
CA GLN A 97 25.26 -1.50 -5.89
C GLN A 97 25.45 -2.89 -6.51
N TYR A 98 24.48 -3.37 -7.29
CA TYR A 98 24.52 -4.68 -7.94
C TYR A 98 25.21 -4.66 -9.31
N MET A 99 25.47 -3.48 -9.86
CA MET A 99 26.20 -3.31 -11.13
C MET A 99 27.72 -3.20 -10.93
N SER A 100 28.23 -3.40 -9.71
CA SER A 100 29.66 -3.57 -9.43
C SER A 100 30.29 -4.61 -10.36
N PRO A 101 31.46 -4.37 -10.96
CA PRO A 101 31.87 -5.05 -12.18
C PRO A 101 32.15 -6.54 -11.96
N VAL A 102 31.66 -7.36 -12.89
CA VAL A 102 32.09 -8.75 -13.16
C VAL A 102 33.54 -8.74 -13.73
N SER A 103 34.48 -8.07 -13.07
CA SER A 103 35.87 -7.90 -13.57
C SER A 103 36.95 -8.53 -12.70
N SER A 104 36.62 -9.46 -11.80
CA SER A 104 37.64 -10.18 -10.99
C SER A 104 37.54 -11.70 -11.02
N ARG A 105 36.82 -12.31 -11.97
CA ARG A 105 36.74 -13.78 -12.12
C ARG A 105 37.47 -14.37 -13.33
N ILE A 106 38.25 -13.56 -14.06
CA ILE A 106 39.14 -14.05 -15.12
C ILE A 106 40.50 -13.36 -14.94
N ALA A 107 41.30 -13.86 -14.00
CA ALA A 107 42.74 -13.66 -13.92
C ALA A 107 43.36 -14.98 -13.44
#